data_AF-A0A7W2P7L4-F1
#
_entry.id   AF-A0A7W2P7L4-F1
#
_cell.length_a   1.000
_cell.length_b   1.000
_cell.length_c   1.000
_cell.angle_alpha   90.00
_cell.angle_beta   90.00
_cell.angle_gamma   90.00
#
_symmetry.space_group_name_H-M   'P 1'
#
loop_
_entity.id
_entity.type
_entity.pdbx_description
1 polymer ?
#
loop_
_entity_poly.entity_id
_entity_poly.type
_entity_poly.pdbx_seq_one_letter_code
_entity_poly.pdbx_strand_id
1 'polypeptide(L)'
;MGLKILSPDADIDYIENFYAADKAQLFFHQLEQKLAWRHDDIKMFGKVMKIPRLQAWYGDNNLSYRYSNMTLIAQPWTESLRALKAKVSDYCDHEFNAVLANLYRNQDDSVGWHSDDEPELGLMPTIASLSFGAEREFQLKHIITKEKINIMLRPGSLLIMRGNTQKYWQHCLPKRSKEIAPRINLTFRKICL
;
A
#
# COMPACT_ATOMS: atom_id res chain seq x y z
N MET A 1 -20.89 -0.10 -1.49
CA MET A 1 -21.04 -1.30 -0.64
C MET A 1 -19.71 -2.04 -0.69
N GLY A 2 -19.06 -2.28 0.45
CA GLY A 2 -17.79 -3.00 0.50
C GLY A 2 -17.99 -4.51 0.33
N LEU A 3 -17.05 -5.18 -0.32
CA LEU A 3 -16.97 -6.62 -0.42
C LEU A 3 -16.05 -7.14 0.70
N LYS A 4 -16.60 -7.99 1.58
CA LYS A 4 -15.78 -8.72 2.54
C LYS A 4 -15.22 -9.98 1.89
N ILE A 5 -13.91 -10.18 1.97
CA ILE A 5 -13.25 -11.38 1.47
C ILE A 5 -13.28 -12.43 2.57
N LEU A 6 -14.00 -13.53 2.32
CA LEU A 6 -14.16 -14.61 3.29
C LEU A 6 -13.16 -15.72 2.98
N SER A 7 -12.12 -15.81 3.80
CA SER A 7 -11.13 -16.89 3.76
C SER A 7 -10.53 -17.07 5.15
N PRO A 8 -10.05 -18.28 5.53
CA PRO A 8 -9.43 -18.50 6.83
C PRO A 8 -8.30 -17.51 7.11
N ASP A 9 -8.25 -17.01 8.34
CA ASP A 9 -7.21 -16.10 8.84
C ASP A 9 -7.11 -14.74 8.11
N ALA A 10 -7.99 -14.45 7.15
CA ALA A 10 -8.09 -13.19 6.45
C ALA A 10 -9.22 -12.32 7.04
N ASP A 11 -8.88 -11.09 7.43
CA ASP A 11 -9.84 -10.01 7.67
C ASP A 11 -9.56 -8.90 6.66
N ILE A 12 -10.25 -9.00 5.52
CA ILE A 12 -10.03 -8.13 4.36
C ILE A 12 -11.36 -7.56 3.87
N ASP A 13 -11.43 -6.24 3.76
CA ASP A 13 -12.53 -5.52 3.11
C ASP A 13 -12.03 -4.81 1.85
N TYR A 14 -12.80 -4.90 0.77
CA TYR A 14 -12.54 -4.19 -0.47
C TYR A 14 -13.69 -3.26 -0.83
N ILE A 15 -13.42 -1.96 -0.94
CA ILE A 15 -14.38 -0.91 -1.25
C ILE A 15 -13.99 -0.33 -2.61
N GLU A 16 -14.65 -0.81 -3.66
CA GLU A 16 -14.30 -0.47 -5.03
C GLU A 16 -14.42 1.03 -5.35
N ASN A 17 -15.52 1.66 -4.93
CA ASN A 17 -15.84 3.06 -5.22
C ASN A 17 -15.68 3.97 -3.99
N PHE A 18 -14.58 3.83 -3.25
CA PHE A 18 -14.31 4.69 -2.08
C PHE A 18 -14.14 6.16 -2.48
N TYR A 19 -13.55 6.39 -3.65
CA TYR A 19 -13.66 7.63 -4.41
C TYR A 19 -14.25 7.37 -5.79
N ALA A 20 -15.09 8.29 -6.27
CA ALA A 20 -15.55 8.30 -7.64
C ALA A 20 -14.36 8.53 -8.61
N ALA A 21 -14.51 8.06 -9.85
CA ALA A 21 -13.43 8.01 -10.83
C ALA A 21 -12.83 9.41 -11.15
N ASP A 22 -13.67 10.44 -11.22
CA ASP A 22 -13.26 11.83 -11.45
C ASP A 22 -12.37 12.36 -10.32
N LYS A 23 -12.77 12.14 -9.07
CA LYS A 23 -11.97 12.51 -7.89
C LYS A 23 -10.69 11.68 -7.80
N ALA A 24 -10.78 10.38 -8.10
CA ALA A 24 -9.61 9.50 -8.11
C ALA A 24 -8.57 9.95 -9.15
N GLN A 25 -9.01 10.40 -10.32
CA GLN A 25 -8.13 10.96 -11.34
C GLN A 25 -7.47 12.26 -10.87
N LEU A 26 -8.21 13.17 -10.24
CA LEU A 26 -7.64 14.40 -9.69
C LEU A 26 -6.57 14.10 -8.63
N PHE A 27 -6.84 13.18 -7.70
CA PHE A 27 -5.85 12.77 -6.70
C PHE A 27 -4.63 12.14 -7.32
N PHE A 28 -4.80 11.30 -8.36
CA PHE A 28 -3.66 10.73 -9.07
C PHE A 28 -2.70 11.81 -9.55
N HIS A 29 -3.18 12.81 -10.30
CA HIS A 29 -2.33 13.87 -10.87
C HIS A 29 -1.67 14.71 -9.77
N GLN A 30 -2.42 15.05 -8.72
CA GLN A 30 -1.89 15.83 -7.60
C GLN A 30 -0.78 15.07 -6.85
N LEU A 31 -0.98 13.78 -6.57
CA LEU A 31 0.00 12.97 -5.84
C LEU A 31 1.23 12.68 -6.70
N GLU A 32 1.04 12.38 -7.98
CA GLU A 32 2.14 12.13 -8.93
C GLU A 32 3.10 13.34 -8.98
N GLN A 33 2.56 14.56 -9.06
CA GLN A 33 3.35 15.78 -9.17
C GLN A 33 3.95 16.26 -7.85
N LYS A 34 3.26 16.06 -6.72
CA LYS A 34 3.60 16.74 -5.45
C LYS A 34 4.33 15.85 -4.44
N LEU A 35 4.22 14.53 -4.53
CA LEU A 35 4.92 13.67 -3.58
C LEU A 35 6.43 13.61 -3.90
N ALA A 36 7.23 13.52 -2.85
CA ALA A 36 8.68 13.44 -2.92
C ALA A 36 9.14 12.03 -3.31
N TRP A 37 8.84 11.63 -4.56
CA TRP A 37 9.16 10.32 -5.10
C TRP A 37 10.66 10.06 -5.14
N ARG A 38 11.06 8.87 -4.67
CA ARG A 38 12.44 8.39 -4.74
C ARG A 38 12.49 7.03 -5.41
N HIS A 39 13.61 6.77 -6.09
CA HIS A 39 13.92 5.46 -6.66
C HIS A 39 15.01 4.81 -5.80
N ASP A 40 14.58 4.32 -4.65
CA ASP A 40 15.48 3.77 -3.63
C ASP A 40 16.10 2.44 -4.11
N ASP A 41 17.26 2.10 -3.54
CA ASP A 41 17.97 0.85 -3.82
C ASP A 41 17.59 -0.24 -2.83
N ILE A 42 17.59 -1.49 -3.27
CA ILE A 42 17.42 -2.67 -2.44
C ILE A 42 18.55 -3.66 -2.70
N LYS A 43 19.03 -4.32 -1.64
CA LYS A 43 20.00 -5.41 -1.75
C LYS A 43 19.26 -6.75 -1.81
N MET A 44 19.27 -7.40 -2.96
CA MET A 44 18.70 -8.74 -3.15
C MET A 44 19.80 -9.69 -3.65
N PHE A 45 19.93 -10.86 -3.01
CA PHE A 45 20.93 -11.88 -3.37
C PHE A 45 22.36 -11.33 -3.49
N GLY A 46 22.73 -10.40 -2.59
CA GLY A 46 24.04 -9.76 -2.58
C GLY A 46 24.24 -8.64 -3.60
N LYS A 47 23.31 -8.44 -4.55
CA LYS A 47 23.36 -7.38 -5.57
C LYS A 47 22.50 -6.20 -5.15
N VAL A 48 22.99 -4.99 -5.42
CA VAL A 48 22.20 -3.76 -5.27
C VAL A 48 21.46 -3.51 -6.57
N MET A 49 20.14 -3.32 -6.47
CA MET A 49 19.28 -3.03 -7.61
C MET A 49 18.23 -2.01 -7.22
N LYS A 50 17.66 -1.33 -8.21
CA LYS A 50 16.55 -0.41 -7.97
C LYS A 50 15.30 -1.17 -7.55
N ILE A 51 14.60 -0.64 -6.54
CA ILE A 51 13.26 -1.10 -6.22
C ILE A 51 12.39 -0.86 -7.47
N PRO A 52 11.62 -1.85 -7.96
CA PRO A 52 10.83 -1.71 -9.19
C PRO A 52 9.53 -0.93 -8.94
N ARG A 53 9.67 0.30 -8.43
CA ARG A 53 8.64 1.31 -8.18
C ARG A 53 9.30 2.54 -7.54
N LEU A 54 8.66 3.69 -7.67
CA LEU A 54 9.04 4.86 -6.87
C LEU A 54 8.31 4.84 -5.53
N GLN A 55 8.94 5.37 -4.49
CA GLN A 55 8.37 5.41 -3.15
C GLN A 55 8.47 6.80 -2.54
N ALA A 56 7.50 7.15 -1.70
CA ALA A 56 7.57 8.33 -0.85
C ALA A 56 6.99 8.00 0.53
N TRP A 57 7.67 8.42 1.60
CA TRP A 57 7.32 8.08 2.98
C TRP A 57 6.93 9.35 3.73
N TYR A 58 5.71 9.35 4.26
CA TYR A 58 5.12 10.48 4.99
C TYR A 58 4.52 10.01 6.31
N GLY A 59 4.50 10.86 7.31
CA GLY A 59 4.02 10.48 8.64
C GLY A 59 4.07 11.62 9.64
N ASP A 60 3.60 11.31 10.85
CA ASP A 60 3.71 12.22 11.98
C ASP A 60 5.19 12.45 12.34
N ASN A 61 5.51 13.62 12.88
CA ASN A 61 6.89 14.03 13.16
C ASN A 61 7.62 13.00 14.04
N ASN A 62 8.90 12.74 13.71
CA ASN A 62 9.81 11.80 14.40
C ASN A 62 9.57 10.30 14.18
N LEU A 63 8.66 9.90 13.29
CA LEU A 63 8.57 8.49 12.87
C LEU A 63 9.78 8.14 12.00
N SER A 64 10.69 7.35 12.57
CA SER A 64 11.74 6.67 11.83
C SER A 64 11.36 5.20 11.66
N TYR A 65 11.46 4.70 10.43
CA TYR A 65 11.14 3.31 10.10
C TYR A 65 12.37 2.66 9.47
N ARG A 66 12.75 1.46 9.94
CA ARG A 66 13.89 0.72 9.41
C ARG A 66 13.39 -0.24 8.33
N TYR A 67 13.75 0.02 7.08
CA TYR A 67 13.52 -0.92 5.97
C TYR A 67 14.87 -1.34 5.38
N SER A 68 15.18 -2.64 5.38
CA SER A 68 16.38 -3.18 4.73
C SER A 68 17.69 -2.44 5.09
N ASN A 69 17.93 -2.17 6.39
CA ASN A 69 19.06 -1.38 6.94
C ASN A 69 19.10 0.12 6.60
N MET A 70 18.06 0.69 5.97
CA MET A 70 17.91 2.13 5.81
C MET A 70 16.94 2.69 6.85
N THR A 71 17.35 3.73 7.56
CA THR A 71 16.45 4.52 8.41
C THR A 71 15.76 5.56 7.52
N LEU A 72 14.47 5.37 7.25
CA LEU A 72 13.66 6.34 6.53
C LEU A 72 13.05 7.31 7.54
N ILE A 73 13.35 8.60 7.38
CA ILE A 73 12.69 9.68 8.11
C ILE A 73 11.43 10.06 7.35
N ALA A 74 10.28 10.01 8.02
CA ALA A 74 9.02 10.42 7.44
C ALA A 74 9.04 11.91 7.06
N GLN A 75 8.61 12.21 5.83
CA GLN A 75 8.32 13.58 5.44
C GLN A 75 7.03 14.06 6.13
N PRO A 76 6.91 15.36 6.45
CA PRO A 76 5.67 15.91 7.00
C PRO A 76 4.50 15.75 6.01
N TRP A 77 3.33 15.41 6.52
CA TRP A 77 2.11 15.28 5.73
C TRP A 77 1.85 16.49 4.82
N THR A 78 1.63 16.23 3.54
CA THR A 78 1.04 17.22 2.64
C THR A 78 -0.44 17.42 2.97
N GLU A 79 -1.03 18.54 2.54
CA GLU A 79 -2.46 18.79 2.72
C GLU A 79 -3.34 17.70 2.08
N SER A 80 -2.99 17.25 0.87
CA SER A 80 -3.72 16.18 0.18
C SER A 80 -3.64 14.86 0.94
N LEU A 81 -2.46 14.46 1.43
CA LEU A 81 -2.32 13.23 2.20
C LEU A 81 -3.03 13.33 3.56
N ARG A 82 -3.06 14.50 4.20
CA ARG A 82 -3.81 14.71 5.45
C ARG A 82 -5.31 14.51 5.25
N ALA A 83 -5.87 15.05 4.17
CA ALA A 83 -7.28 14.88 3.83
C ALA A 83 -7.63 13.42 3.51
N LEU A 84 -6.77 12.73 2.74
CA LEU A 84 -6.93 11.31 2.43
C LEU A 84 -6.85 10.45 3.71
N LYS A 85 -5.85 10.72 4.57
CA LYS A 85 -5.67 10.06 5.87
C LYS A 85 -6.91 10.20 6.74
N ALA A 86 -7.43 11.42 6.89
CA ALA A 86 -8.61 11.68 7.73
C ALA A 86 -9.84 10.87 7.27
N LYS A 87 -10.13 10.87 5.97
CA LYS A 87 -11.26 10.09 5.42
C LYS A 87 -11.07 8.58 5.59
N VAL A 88 -9.86 8.08 5.36
CA VAL A 88 -9.55 6.65 5.53
C VAL A 88 -9.63 6.25 7.00
N SER A 89 -9.12 7.08 7.92
CA SER A 89 -9.23 6.85 9.36
C SER A 89 -10.67 6.82 9.84
N ASP A 90 -11.48 7.78 9.42
CA ASP A 90 -12.92 7.85 9.75
C ASP A 90 -13.65 6.60 9.26
N TYR A 91 -13.42 6.18 8.01
CA TYR A 91 -14.04 4.98 7.46
C TYR A 91 -13.63 3.69 8.19
N CYS A 92 -12.37 3.59 8.59
CA CYS A 92 -11.82 2.41 9.25
C CYS A 92 -12.08 2.38 10.76
N ASP A 93 -12.60 3.46 11.36
CA ASP A 93 -12.58 3.70 12.81
C ASP A 93 -11.19 3.40 13.41
N HIS A 94 -10.14 3.88 12.72
CA HIS A 94 -8.75 3.57 13.05
C HIS A 94 -7.82 4.71 12.69
N GLU A 95 -7.00 5.15 13.65
CA GLU A 95 -6.02 6.18 13.40
C GLU A 95 -4.82 5.67 12.60
N PHE A 96 -4.41 6.41 11.58
CA PHE A 96 -3.14 6.18 10.89
C PHE A 96 -2.17 7.34 11.16
N ASN A 97 -0.89 7.02 11.38
CA ASN A 97 0.17 8.01 11.63
C ASN A 97 1.28 7.98 10.58
N ALA A 98 1.23 7.04 9.63
CA ALA A 98 2.17 6.98 8.52
C ALA A 98 1.54 6.48 7.22
N VAL A 99 2.14 6.85 6.09
CA VAL A 99 1.78 6.35 4.76
C VAL A 99 3.02 6.09 3.90
N LEU A 100 3.07 4.90 3.32
CA LEU A 100 4.01 4.58 2.24
C LEU A 100 3.29 4.72 0.91
N ALA A 101 3.64 5.76 0.17
CA ALA A 101 3.20 5.94 -1.20
C ALA A 101 4.11 5.11 -2.13
N ASN A 102 3.49 4.39 -3.06
CA ASN A 102 4.17 3.61 -4.10
C ASN A 102 3.63 4.03 -5.46
N LEU A 103 4.50 4.44 -6.38
CA LEU A 103 4.18 4.75 -7.77
C LEU A 103 4.78 3.66 -8.67
N TYR A 104 3.90 2.89 -9.28
CA TYR A 104 4.21 1.90 -10.30
C TYR A 104 4.06 2.59 -11.65
N ARG A 105 5.17 2.88 -12.31
CA ARG A 105 5.22 3.71 -13.52
C ARG A 105 4.62 3.02 -14.73
N ASN A 106 4.75 1.69 -14.81
CA ASN A 106 4.32 0.89 -15.95
C ASN A 106 4.19 -0.60 -15.57
N GLN A 107 4.17 -1.48 -16.56
CA GLN A 107 4.02 -2.94 -16.40
C GLN A 107 5.19 -3.63 -15.70
N ASP A 108 6.38 -3.02 -15.72
CA ASP A 108 7.61 -3.60 -15.18
C ASP A 108 7.80 -3.32 -13.69
N ASP A 109 7.08 -2.33 -13.16
CA ASP A 109 7.07 -2.02 -11.74
C ASP A 109 6.18 -3.00 -10.97
N SER A 110 6.66 -3.45 -9.81
CA SER A 110 6.07 -4.53 -9.02
C SER A 110 6.45 -4.48 -7.54
N VAL A 111 5.82 -5.34 -6.75
CA VAL A 111 6.30 -5.72 -5.42
C VAL A 111 6.15 -7.23 -5.28
N GLY A 112 7.20 -7.90 -4.80
CA GLY A 112 7.22 -9.35 -4.61
C GLY A 112 6.32 -9.80 -3.45
N TRP A 113 6.25 -11.11 -3.24
CA TRP A 113 5.53 -11.71 -2.11
C TRP A 113 6.12 -11.23 -0.79
N HIS A 114 5.30 -10.60 0.04
CA HIS A 114 5.65 -10.13 1.39
C HIS A 114 4.41 -10.05 2.28
N SER A 115 4.64 -9.87 3.57
CA SER A 115 3.63 -9.44 4.54
C SER A 115 4.04 -8.08 5.09
N ASP A 116 3.09 -7.27 5.54
CA ASP A 116 3.38 -6.07 6.35
C ASP A 116 3.51 -6.50 7.82
N ASP A 117 4.61 -7.18 8.17
CA ASP A 117 4.86 -7.82 9.47
C ASP A 117 6.00 -7.18 10.27
N GLU A 118 6.32 -5.92 9.96
CA GLU A 118 7.35 -5.19 10.69
C GLU A 118 6.99 -5.02 12.17
N PRO A 119 7.92 -5.24 13.12
CA PRO A 119 7.64 -5.17 14.55
C PRO A 119 7.00 -3.85 14.99
N GLU A 120 7.37 -2.75 14.36
CA GLU A 120 6.86 -1.40 14.62
C GLU A 120 5.37 -1.24 14.27
N LEU A 121 4.75 -2.21 13.60
CA LEU A 121 3.30 -2.23 13.30
C LEU A 121 2.47 -2.93 14.40
N GLY A 122 3.14 -3.61 15.34
CA GLY A 122 2.48 -4.46 16.33
C GLY A 122 1.98 -5.80 15.76
N LEU A 123 1.30 -6.59 16.60
CA LEU A 123 0.99 -8.00 16.29
C LEU A 123 -0.14 -8.21 15.28
N MET A 124 -1.11 -7.30 15.23
CA MET A 124 -2.31 -7.41 14.37
C MET A 124 -2.60 -6.05 13.73
N PRO A 125 -1.72 -5.56 12.85
CA PRO A 125 -1.85 -4.22 12.32
C PRO A 125 -3.09 -4.08 11.43
N THR A 126 -3.68 -2.89 11.46
CA THR A 126 -4.64 -2.46 10.44
C THR A 126 -3.88 -1.72 9.35
N ILE A 127 -4.01 -2.22 8.11
CA ILE A 127 -3.39 -1.64 6.92
C ILE A 127 -4.50 -1.20 5.98
N ALA A 128 -4.46 0.06 5.54
CA ALA A 128 -5.39 0.60 4.56
C ALA A 128 -4.65 1.00 3.27
N SER A 129 -4.99 0.34 2.16
CA SER A 129 -4.40 0.54 0.83
C SER A 129 -5.39 1.26 -0.08
N LEU A 130 -5.08 2.51 -0.41
CA LEU A 130 -5.87 3.35 -1.29
C LEU A 130 -5.20 3.45 -2.67
N SER A 131 -5.93 3.10 -3.73
CA SER A 131 -5.38 2.97 -5.09
C SER A 131 -5.88 4.07 -6.04
N PHE A 132 -4.99 4.61 -6.88
CA PHE A 132 -5.30 5.59 -7.93
C PHE A 132 -4.56 5.25 -9.23
N GLY A 133 -5.09 5.69 -10.37
CA GLY A 133 -4.51 5.38 -11.69
C GLY A 133 -4.92 4.00 -12.19
N ALA A 134 -4.04 3.31 -12.90
CA ALA A 134 -4.38 2.04 -13.54
C ALA A 134 -4.74 0.94 -12.54
N GLU A 135 -5.70 0.09 -12.92
CA GLU A 135 -6.06 -1.09 -12.13
C GLU A 135 -4.96 -2.16 -12.18
N ARG A 136 -4.75 -2.85 -11.06
CA ARG A 136 -3.76 -3.93 -10.97
C ARG A 136 -4.33 -5.08 -10.16
N GLU A 137 -4.03 -6.30 -10.61
CA GLU A 137 -4.33 -7.50 -9.85
C GLU A 137 -3.40 -7.59 -8.64
N PHE A 138 -3.97 -7.52 -7.46
CA PHE A 138 -3.33 -7.77 -6.19
C PHE A 138 -3.53 -9.23 -5.82
N GLN A 139 -2.45 -9.96 -5.61
CA GLN A 139 -2.51 -11.39 -5.33
C GLN A 139 -2.16 -11.64 -3.87
N LEU A 140 -2.95 -12.47 -3.22
CA LEU A 140 -2.78 -12.96 -1.86
C LEU A 140 -2.51 -14.46 -1.91
N LYS A 141 -1.65 -14.94 -1.02
CA LYS A 141 -1.33 -16.36 -0.88
C LYS A 141 -1.16 -16.72 0.60
N HIS A 142 -1.97 -17.67 1.07
CA HIS A 142 -1.86 -18.17 2.43
C HIS A 142 -0.54 -18.92 2.61
N ILE A 143 0.18 -18.63 3.68
CA ILE A 143 1.53 -19.15 3.94
C ILE A 143 1.50 -20.65 4.20
N ILE A 144 0.52 -21.14 4.98
CA ILE A 144 0.35 -22.56 5.32
C ILE A 144 -0.41 -23.32 4.23
N THR A 145 -1.69 -23.00 4.01
CA THR A 145 -2.59 -23.75 3.10
C THR A 145 -2.27 -23.57 1.61
N LYS A 146 -1.47 -22.55 1.26
CA LYS A 146 -1.16 -22.15 -0.13
C LYS A 146 -2.37 -21.70 -0.94
N GLU A 147 -3.52 -21.47 -0.30
CA GLU A 147 -4.70 -20.85 -0.90
C GLU A 147 -4.32 -19.51 -1.55
N LYS A 148 -4.97 -19.17 -2.67
CA LYS A 148 -4.73 -17.93 -3.40
C LYS A 148 -6.01 -17.15 -3.62
N ILE A 149 -5.91 -15.84 -3.47
CA ILE A 149 -7.00 -14.90 -3.73
C ILE A 149 -6.46 -13.78 -4.59
N ASN A 150 -7.19 -13.41 -5.65
CA ASN A 150 -6.84 -12.29 -6.51
C ASN A 150 -7.91 -11.21 -6.38
N ILE A 151 -7.49 -9.96 -6.20
CA ILE A 151 -8.36 -8.80 -6.09
C ILE A 151 -7.93 -7.79 -7.16
N MET A 152 -8.85 -7.38 -8.04
CA MET A 152 -8.58 -6.31 -8.99
C MET A 152 -8.76 -4.96 -8.29
N LEU A 153 -7.64 -4.29 -7.97
CA LEU A 153 -7.68 -2.98 -7.31
C LEU A 153 -7.93 -1.89 -8.34
N ARG A 154 -9.14 -1.32 -8.31
CA ARG A 154 -9.58 -0.28 -9.25
C ARG A 154 -9.17 1.13 -8.79
N PRO A 155 -9.08 2.12 -9.70
CA PRO A 155 -8.86 3.50 -9.32
C PRO A 155 -9.94 3.99 -8.35
N GLY A 156 -9.51 4.66 -7.27
CA GLY A 156 -10.39 5.15 -6.21
C GLY A 156 -10.78 4.08 -5.17
N SER A 157 -10.28 2.84 -5.29
CA SER A 157 -10.64 1.76 -4.37
C SER A 157 -9.80 1.76 -3.08
N LEU A 158 -10.44 1.32 -2.00
CA LEU A 158 -9.82 1.12 -0.69
C LEU A 158 -9.83 -0.38 -0.35
N LEU A 159 -8.66 -0.95 -0.10
CA LEU A 159 -8.49 -2.30 0.45
C LEU A 159 -8.03 -2.16 1.91
N ILE A 160 -8.70 -2.84 2.83
CA ILE A 160 -8.34 -2.84 4.25
C ILE A 160 -7.95 -4.27 4.64
N MET A 161 -6.82 -4.43 5.32
CA MET A 161 -6.34 -5.73 5.83
C MET A 161 -6.07 -5.60 7.33
N ARG A 162 -6.59 -6.52 8.14
CA ARG A 162 -6.54 -6.45 9.61
C ARG A 162 -6.29 -7.80 10.26
N GLY A 163 -6.25 -7.80 11.59
CA GLY A 163 -6.21 -9.02 12.39
C GLY A 163 -4.99 -9.86 12.08
N ASN A 164 -5.19 -11.15 11.83
CA ASN A 164 -4.12 -12.08 11.52
C ASN A 164 -3.71 -12.11 10.03
N THR A 165 -4.25 -11.21 9.20
CA THR A 165 -3.99 -11.24 7.75
C THR A 165 -2.50 -11.20 7.45
N GLN A 166 -1.74 -10.26 8.02
CA GLN A 166 -0.30 -10.15 7.76
C GLN A 166 0.50 -11.35 8.28
N LYS A 167 -0.02 -12.04 9.30
CA LYS A 167 0.61 -13.23 9.90
C LYS A 167 0.48 -14.47 9.02
N TYR A 168 -0.65 -14.65 8.34
CA TYR A 168 -0.93 -15.88 7.58
C TYR A 168 -0.97 -15.70 6.07
N TRP A 169 -1.05 -14.46 5.57
CA TRP A 169 -1.16 -14.16 4.16
C TRP A 169 0.00 -13.28 3.69
N GLN A 170 0.66 -13.73 2.63
CA GLN A 170 1.54 -12.87 1.85
C GLN A 170 0.77 -12.26 0.68
N HIS A 171 1.21 -11.10 0.23
CA HIS A 171 0.65 -10.44 -0.93
C HIS A 171 1.73 -9.89 -1.87
N CYS A 172 1.34 -9.68 -3.13
CA CYS A 172 2.20 -9.09 -4.14
C CYS A 172 1.41 -8.28 -5.17
N LEU A 173 2.15 -7.47 -5.93
CA LEU A 173 1.67 -6.83 -7.14
C LEU A 173 2.63 -7.23 -8.28
N PRO A 174 2.31 -8.28 -9.06
CA PRO A 174 3.22 -8.83 -10.05
C PRO A 174 3.38 -7.89 -11.25
N LYS A 175 4.50 -8.05 -11.98
CA LYS A 175 4.69 -7.41 -13.29
C LYS A 175 3.61 -7.88 -14.28
N ARG A 176 3.35 -7.08 -15.31
CA ARG A 176 2.46 -7.45 -16.41
C ARG A 176 3.24 -7.57 -17.71
N SER A 177 2.77 -8.42 -18.62
CA SER A 177 3.32 -8.54 -19.97
C SER A 177 2.80 -7.46 -20.91
N LYS A 178 1.58 -6.95 -20.67
CA LYS A 178 0.97 -5.88 -21.47
C LYS A 178 1.25 -4.53 -20.83
N GLU A 179 1.49 -3.54 -21.68
CA GLU A 179 1.61 -2.14 -21.28
C GLU A 179 0.42 -1.69 -20.43
N ILE A 180 0.71 -0.83 -19.45
CA ILE A 180 -0.28 -0.27 -18.56
C ILE A 180 0.13 1.14 -18.13
N ALA A 181 -0.84 2.01 -17.97
CA ALA A 181 -0.64 3.34 -17.40
C ALA A 181 -0.14 3.26 -15.94
N PRO A 182 0.41 4.35 -15.39
CA PRO A 182 0.91 4.36 -14.03
C PRO A 182 -0.18 4.16 -12.97
N ARG A 183 0.22 3.65 -11.80
CA ARG A 183 -0.63 3.45 -10.62
C ARG A 183 0.05 4.02 -9.38
N ILE A 184 -0.71 4.75 -8.58
CA ILE A 184 -0.31 5.16 -7.23
C ILE A 184 -1.07 4.33 -6.20
N ASN A 185 -0.36 3.89 -5.17
CA ASN A 185 -0.90 3.24 -3.99
C ASN A 185 -0.44 3.94 -2.73
N LEU A 186 -1.37 4.31 -1.86
CA LEU A 186 -1.08 4.82 -0.53
C LEU A 186 -1.38 3.72 0.49
N THR A 187 -0.34 3.21 1.17
CA THR A 187 -0.50 2.23 2.25
C THR A 187 -0.39 2.95 3.59
N PHE A 188 -1.54 3.20 4.23
CA PHE A 188 -1.64 3.82 5.55
C PHE A 188 -1.44 2.79 6.66
N ARG A 189 -0.68 3.18 7.69
CA ARG A 189 -0.30 2.34 8.83
C ARG A 189 -0.32 3.14 10.13
N LYS A 190 -0.47 2.44 11.27
CA LYS A 190 -0.17 2.95 12.61
C LYS A 190 1.16 2.33 13.06
N ILE A 191 2.16 3.17 13.25
CA ILE A 191 3.45 2.82 13.82
C ILE A 191 3.33 2.92 15.34
N CYS A 192 3.55 1.81 16.03
CA CYS A 192 3.62 1.65 17.47
C CYS A 192 5.08 1.80 17.89
N LEU A 193 5.43 2.96 18.48
CA LEU A 193 6.77 3.23 19.03
C LEU A 193 7.01 2.44 20.32
#